data_AF-Q1QHG2-F1
#
_entry.id   AF-Q1QHG2-F1
#
_cell.length_a   1.000
_cell.length_b   1.000
_cell.length_c   1.000
_cell.angle_alpha   90.00
_cell.angle_beta   90.00
_cell.angle_gamma   90.00
#
_symmetry.space_group_name_H-M   'P 1'
#
loop_
_entity.id
_entity.type
_entity.pdbx_description
1 polymer ?
#
loop_
_entity_poly.entity_id
_entity_poly.type
_entity_poly.pdbx_seq_one_letter_code
_entity_poly.pdbx_strand_id
1 'polypeptide(L)'
;MTVRHVAGAVYRALTNRKDGPSLYDLCDPLLLRHHGGDAHLAKFYRTALANPALRPLLRRAGLPELRDQTRFRELQDALRRARDDESPDWAAIGRPVAALLDTVTLHHPRPGPVVSSGPAPNLADIERVIRTCGAHLLQSFRKNGFIPTFAAFNLIGDPDLHGRDFLAALTGLDARGYKNSTLLFNLARVFIARSPARDFINPPWRGVAEPMWEPVQIRHRSAYYDAFFTEALLSFAETGLATPAETEAIRRASTGMVDFCLKTSREEVFSHNGKRVSVITALAPNPHPRFNRFFAQIKQDLGFGIYVPDCDTTACSFSAATQAGSIDPILDQPLLDFYAGYQVGGGANEPLVTVPLNDNIDYEGGIVTWIDNLAGDRPYGNDLDPTLNLDVLEVSFRNCSRWRILETPQRLQTVQRVIGFQRRLVESGAFSNPRSHIYYLPELYCAYFGRCYAALAALPSAARQAIDPDDSFGYIRGRVLAYVQDTLMSAEMNVFDAALALIALGHLGADAETFTSALNCIVGHVGEGGRRGPFKAYEWNKMKTPTRIVVGGPEVTSAFVLMGLALARKAMRQRTGR
;
A
#
# COMPACT_ATOMS: atom_id res chain seq x y z
N MET A 1 -2.99 4.90 -22.36
CA MET A 1 -2.07 5.88 -22.97
C MET A 1 -1.85 5.57 -24.44
N THR A 2 -1.72 6.59 -25.29
CA THR A 2 -1.43 6.42 -26.72
C THR A 2 0.07 6.63 -27.00
N VAL A 3 0.61 5.98 -28.04
CA VAL A 3 2.01 6.17 -28.47
C VAL A 3 2.31 7.64 -28.78
N ARG A 4 1.33 8.36 -29.35
CA ARG A 4 1.43 9.80 -29.64
C ARG A 4 1.62 10.64 -28.39
N HIS A 5 0.91 10.33 -27.29
CA HIS A 5 1.07 11.04 -26.03
C HIS A 5 2.48 10.88 -25.47
N VAL A 6 2.97 9.63 -25.42
CA VAL A 6 4.32 9.30 -24.92
C VAL A 6 5.40 9.98 -25.76
N ALA A 7 5.34 9.87 -27.08
CA ALA A 7 6.31 10.51 -27.98
C ALA A 7 6.31 12.04 -27.82
N GLY A 8 5.13 12.65 -27.67
CA GLY A 8 4.99 14.08 -27.43
C GLY A 8 5.59 14.52 -26.09
N ALA A 9 5.34 13.78 -25.02
CA ALA A 9 5.89 14.07 -23.69
C ALA A 9 7.42 13.95 -23.67
N VAL A 10 7.97 12.90 -24.27
CA VAL A 10 9.42 12.72 -24.42
C VAL A 10 10.04 13.84 -25.25
N TYR A 11 9.44 14.17 -26.40
CA TYR A 11 9.92 15.28 -27.24
C TYR A 11 9.98 16.60 -26.47
N ARG A 12 8.91 16.94 -25.72
CA ARG A 12 8.88 18.14 -24.88
C ARG A 12 9.96 18.13 -23.80
N ALA A 13 10.17 16.99 -23.12
CA ALA A 13 11.21 16.86 -22.10
C ALA A 13 12.63 17.07 -22.68
N LEU A 14 12.92 16.46 -23.84
CA LEU A 14 14.23 16.51 -24.49
C LEU A 14 14.53 17.87 -25.15
N THR A 15 13.50 18.58 -25.61
CA THR A 15 13.65 19.87 -26.32
C THR A 15 13.40 21.09 -25.43
N ASN A 16 12.99 20.90 -24.18
CA ASN A 16 12.70 21.97 -23.23
C ASN A 16 13.84 23.01 -23.15
N ARG A 17 13.57 24.30 -23.02
CA ARG A 17 14.63 25.27 -22.74
C ARG A 17 15.12 25.07 -21.30
N LYS A 18 16.44 24.91 -21.10
CA LYS A 18 17.02 24.86 -19.74
C LYS A 18 16.94 26.25 -19.12
N ASP A 19 16.15 26.39 -18.07
CA ASP A 19 15.92 27.64 -17.35
C ASP A 19 16.45 27.55 -15.91
N GLY A 20 17.71 27.91 -15.71
CA GLY A 20 18.42 27.76 -14.42
C GLY A 20 19.16 26.41 -14.25
N PRO A 21 19.84 26.20 -13.12
CA PRO A 21 20.51 24.94 -12.80
C PRO A 21 19.54 23.75 -12.70
N SER A 22 19.97 22.59 -13.19
CA SER A 22 19.25 21.31 -13.07
C SER A 22 19.74 20.48 -11.88
N LEU A 23 19.02 19.38 -11.60
CA LEU A 23 19.42 18.37 -10.62
C LEU A 23 20.88 17.92 -10.81
N TYR A 24 21.31 17.76 -12.06
CA TYR A 24 22.66 17.29 -12.36
C TYR A 24 23.73 18.36 -12.14
N ASP A 25 23.44 19.64 -12.41
CA ASP A 25 24.39 20.71 -12.08
C ASP A 25 24.59 20.82 -10.56
N LEU A 26 23.53 20.57 -9.79
CA LEU A 26 23.55 20.58 -8.33
C LEU A 26 24.32 19.38 -7.75
N CYS A 27 23.98 18.16 -8.20
CA CYS A 27 24.44 16.91 -7.59
C CYS A 27 25.74 16.35 -8.18
N ASP A 28 26.04 16.53 -9.47
CA ASP A 28 27.24 15.92 -10.09
C ASP A 28 28.55 16.31 -9.40
N PRO A 29 28.79 17.59 -9.03
CA PRO A 29 30.03 18.00 -8.37
C PRO A 29 30.26 17.31 -7.01
N LEU A 30 29.19 16.83 -6.36
CA LEU A 30 29.25 16.24 -5.03
C LEU A 30 29.17 14.70 -5.08
N LEU A 31 28.36 14.14 -5.97
CA LEU A 31 27.91 12.74 -5.86
C LEU A 31 28.40 11.85 -7.01
N LEU A 32 28.75 12.42 -8.17
CA LEU A 32 29.15 11.61 -9.34
C LEU A 32 30.53 10.98 -9.16
N ARG A 33 31.51 11.76 -8.66
CA ARG A 33 32.87 11.32 -8.35
C ARG A 33 33.18 11.62 -6.87
N HIS A 34 32.41 11.00 -5.98
CA HIS A 34 32.54 11.25 -4.54
C HIS A 34 33.94 10.85 -4.01
N HIS A 35 34.40 11.60 -3.01
CA HIS A 35 35.59 11.33 -2.22
C HIS A 35 35.25 11.58 -0.73
N GLY A 36 35.48 10.60 0.14
CA GLY A 36 35.17 10.68 1.58
C GLY A 36 33.68 10.55 1.92
N GLY A 37 33.39 10.50 3.23
CA GLY A 37 32.03 10.42 3.79
C GLY A 37 31.33 9.07 3.60
N ASP A 38 30.04 9.06 3.92
CA ASP A 38 29.13 7.95 3.67
C ASP A 38 28.89 7.79 2.16
N ALA A 39 29.28 6.64 1.61
CA ALA A 39 29.21 6.38 0.18
C ALA A 39 27.76 6.12 -0.32
N HIS A 40 26.80 5.91 0.59
CA HIS A 40 25.44 5.50 0.22
C HIS A 40 24.73 6.59 -0.59
N LEU A 41 24.78 7.86 -0.15
CA LEU A 41 24.13 8.97 -0.87
C LEU A 41 24.62 9.07 -2.32
N ALA A 42 25.93 8.96 -2.52
CA ALA A 42 26.56 9.01 -3.84
C ALA A 42 26.23 7.77 -4.69
N LYS A 43 26.19 6.59 -4.08
CA LYS A 43 25.79 5.34 -4.74
C LYS A 43 24.34 5.38 -5.19
N PHE A 44 23.44 5.82 -4.31
CA PHE A 44 22.03 6.03 -4.63
C PHE A 44 21.87 6.97 -5.82
N TYR A 45 22.53 8.14 -5.79
CA TYR A 45 22.46 9.11 -6.88
C TYR A 45 22.86 8.49 -8.23
N ARG A 46 23.98 7.76 -8.28
CA ARG A 46 24.46 7.12 -9.51
C ARG A 46 23.50 6.05 -10.02
N THR A 47 22.94 5.24 -9.13
CA THR A 47 22.05 4.14 -9.48
C THR A 47 20.66 4.61 -9.88
N ALA A 48 20.04 5.52 -9.11
CA ALA A 48 18.65 5.90 -9.26
C ALA A 48 18.45 7.14 -10.15
N LEU A 49 19.25 8.21 -9.96
CA LEU A 49 18.94 9.53 -10.53
C LEU A 49 19.83 9.94 -11.71
N ALA A 50 21.10 9.54 -11.68
CA ALA A 50 22.06 9.76 -12.77
C ALA A 50 22.09 8.61 -13.78
N ASN A 51 21.07 7.73 -13.76
CA ASN A 51 21.01 6.61 -14.69
C ASN A 51 20.83 7.08 -16.15
N PRO A 52 21.34 6.33 -17.15
CA PRO A 52 21.34 6.77 -18.55
C PRO A 52 19.96 7.01 -19.17
N ALA A 53 18.88 6.41 -18.64
CA ALA A 53 17.53 6.59 -19.15
C ALA A 53 16.86 7.87 -18.63
N LEU A 54 17.05 8.19 -17.35
CA LEU A 54 16.46 9.38 -16.73
C LEU A 54 17.24 10.66 -17.05
N ARG A 55 18.57 10.56 -17.16
CA ARG A 55 19.45 11.72 -17.32
C ARG A 55 19.11 12.62 -18.51
N PRO A 56 18.86 12.10 -19.73
CA PRO A 56 18.45 12.93 -20.86
C PRO A 56 17.15 13.70 -20.62
N LEU A 57 16.18 13.09 -19.92
CA LEU A 57 14.87 13.67 -19.66
C LEU A 57 14.94 14.84 -18.67
N LEU A 58 15.81 14.76 -17.66
CA LEU A 58 15.92 15.78 -16.61
C LEU A 58 17.08 16.76 -16.82
N ARG A 59 17.99 16.53 -17.79
CA ARG A 59 19.16 17.40 -18.01
C ARG A 59 18.81 18.86 -18.25
N ARG A 60 17.62 19.09 -18.83
CA ARG A 60 17.10 20.40 -19.20
C ARG A 60 15.96 20.87 -18.28
N ALA A 61 15.64 20.10 -17.23
CA ALA A 61 14.75 20.50 -16.16
C ALA A 61 15.54 21.40 -15.18
N GLY A 62 15.60 22.69 -15.49
CA GLY A 62 16.24 23.70 -14.65
C GLY A 62 15.23 24.41 -13.74
N LEU A 63 15.69 24.86 -12.58
CA LEU A 63 14.90 25.70 -11.67
C LEU A 63 15.45 27.15 -11.69
N PRO A 64 14.63 28.16 -12.06
CA PRO A 64 15.08 29.55 -12.18
C PRO A 64 15.59 30.14 -10.87
N GLU A 65 14.97 29.81 -9.74
CA GLU A 65 15.36 30.29 -8.41
C GLU A 65 16.75 29.82 -7.98
N LEU A 66 17.27 28.74 -8.59
CA LEU A 66 18.63 28.27 -8.33
C LEU A 66 19.70 29.08 -9.07
N ARG A 67 19.31 30.11 -9.85
CA ARG A 67 20.27 31.13 -10.31
C ARG A 67 20.82 31.96 -9.15
N ASP A 68 20.03 32.11 -8.09
CA ASP A 68 20.51 32.67 -6.83
C ASP A 68 21.59 31.77 -6.26
N GLN A 69 22.81 32.29 -6.24
CA GLN A 69 23.98 31.56 -5.76
C GLN A 69 23.87 31.17 -4.29
N THR A 70 23.11 31.92 -3.49
CA THR A 70 22.88 31.62 -2.08
C THR A 70 22.07 30.33 -1.96
N ARG A 71 20.89 30.29 -2.59
CA ARG A 71 20.02 29.10 -2.60
C ARG A 71 20.69 27.87 -3.19
N PHE A 72 21.45 28.06 -4.28
CA PHE A 72 22.20 26.97 -4.90
C PHE A 72 23.26 26.38 -3.96
N ARG A 73 24.03 27.23 -3.26
CA ARG A 73 25.04 26.80 -2.30
C ARG A 73 24.42 26.14 -1.07
N GLU A 74 23.31 26.68 -0.54
CA GLU A 74 22.59 26.08 0.58
C GLU A 74 22.19 24.62 0.31
N LEU A 75 21.68 24.32 -0.90
CA LEU A 75 21.36 22.96 -1.32
C LEU A 75 22.62 22.08 -1.47
N GLN A 76 23.70 22.62 -2.03
CA GLN A 76 24.97 21.88 -2.12
C GLN A 76 25.55 21.57 -0.73
N ASP A 77 25.47 22.51 0.20
CA ASP A 77 25.95 22.35 1.56
C ASP A 77 25.10 21.32 2.31
N ALA A 78 23.77 21.33 2.14
CA ALA A 78 22.88 20.30 2.67
C ALA A 78 23.24 18.90 2.15
N LEU A 79 23.46 18.74 0.85
CA LEU A 79 23.89 17.46 0.25
C LEU A 79 25.27 17.03 0.73
N ARG A 80 26.20 17.98 0.90
CA ARG A 80 27.55 17.71 1.42
C ARG A 80 27.47 17.21 2.86
N ARG A 81 26.71 17.88 3.72
CA ARG A 81 26.50 17.49 5.13
C ARG A 81 25.81 16.13 5.25
N ALA A 82 24.79 15.87 4.44
CA ALA A 82 24.13 14.56 4.39
C ALA A 82 25.12 13.42 4.03
N ARG A 83 26.12 13.71 3.20
CA ARG A 83 27.18 12.78 2.80
C ARG A 83 28.30 12.66 3.83
N ASP A 84 28.79 13.77 4.36
CA ASP A 84 30.07 13.84 5.06
C ASP A 84 29.95 13.86 6.58
N ASP A 85 28.87 14.44 7.13
CA ASP A 85 28.72 14.56 8.59
C ASP A 85 28.54 13.14 9.17
N GLU A 86 29.23 12.83 10.26
CA GLU A 86 29.09 11.55 10.96
C GLU A 86 27.69 11.44 11.59
N SER A 87 27.22 12.54 12.20
CA SER A 87 25.89 12.69 12.78
C SER A 87 25.18 13.89 12.14
N PRO A 88 24.56 13.72 10.95
CA PRO A 88 23.95 14.81 10.22
C PRO A 88 22.73 15.40 10.95
N ASP A 89 22.64 16.74 10.99
CA ASP A 89 21.40 17.43 11.38
C ASP A 89 20.41 17.39 10.21
N TRP A 90 19.58 16.35 10.21
CA TRP A 90 18.59 16.10 9.16
C TRP A 90 17.53 17.19 9.03
N ALA A 91 17.19 17.87 10.13
CA ALA A 91 16.26 18.99 10.06
C ALA A 91 16.89 20.16 9.29
N ALA A 92 18.13 20.53 9.61
CA ALA A 92 18.83 21.59 8.89
C ALA A 92 19.10 21.22 7.42
N ILE A 93 19.51 19.97 7.16
CA ILE A 93 19.74 19.45 5.80
C ILE A 93 18.46 19.47 4.96
N GLY A 94 17.34 19.09 5.55
CA GLY A 94 16.06 19.01 4.83
C GLY A 94 15.45 20.37 4.50
N ARG A 95 15.65 21.42 5.33
CA ARG A 95 15.00 22.73 5.17
C ARG A 95 15.07 23.34 3.75
N PRO A 96 16.24 23.42 3.08
CA PRO A 96 16.29 24.00 1.74
C PRO A 96 15.54 23.15 0.70
N VAL A 97 15.45 21.83 0.88
CA VAL A 97 14.65 20.95 0.01
C VAL A 97 13.16 21.08 0.32
N ALA A 98 12.79 21.19 1.60
CA ALA A 98 11.42 21.43 2.04
C ALA A 98 10.83 22.71 1.43
N ALA A 99 11.61 23.80 1.44
CA ALA A 99 11.20 25.06 0.84
C ALA A 99 10.95 24.96 -0.68
N LEU A 100 11.68 24.08 -1.38
CA LEU A 100 11.41 23.79 -2.80
C LEU A 100 10.18 22.90 -2.98
N LEU A 101 9.96 21.92 -2.12
CA LEU A 101 8.77 21.05 -2.16
C LEU A 101 7.47 21.83 -1.97
N ASP A 102 7.46 22.86 -1.14
CA ASP A 102 6.30 23.73 -0.94
C ASP A 102 5.90 24.51 -2.22
N THR A 103 6.78 24.54 -3.23
CA THR A 103 6.47 25.10 -4.57
C THR A 103 5.86 24.09 -5.54
N VAL A 104 5.81 22.80 -5.17
CA VAL A 104 5.30 21.73 -6.04
C VAL A 104 3.78 21.70 -5.96
N THR A 105 3.13 21.87 -7.11
CA THR A 105 1.66 21.77 -7.23
C THR A 105 1.26 20.45 -7.90
N LEU A 106 0.89 19.47 -7.06
CA LEU A 106 0.35 18.18 -7.45
C LEU A 106 -0.98 17.97 -6.75
N HIS A 107 -1.86 17.18 -7.36
CA HIS A 107 -3.16 16.83 -6.79
C HIS A 107 -3.43 15.37 -7.09
N HIS A 108 -4.10 14.69 -6.15
CA HIS A 108 -4.69 13.39 -6.44
C HIS A 108 -5.71 13.49 -7.59
N PRO A 109 -5.89 12.42 -8.38
CA PRO A 109 -6.94 12.37 -9.38
C PRO A 109 -8.29 12.70 -8.76
N ARG A 110 -9.08 13.49 -9.47
CA ARG A 110 -10.50 13.71 -9.17
C ARG A 110 -11.27 13.23 -10.38
N PRO A 111 -11.64 11.94 -10.44
CA PRO A 111 -12.32 11.40 -11.60
C PRO A 111 -13.61 12.19 -11.86
N GLY A 112 -13.90 12.44 -13.13
CA GLY A 112 -15.10 13.19 -13.51
C GLY A 112 -16.38 12.39 -13.22
N PRO A 113 -17.54 13.06 -13.12
CA PRO A 113 -18.81 12.36 -12.95
C PRO A 113 -19.11 11.49 -14.17
N VAL A 114 -19.72 10.33 -13.94
CA VAL A 114 -20.16 9.43 -15.01
C VAL A 114 -21.68 9.32 -15.01
N VAL A 115 -22.28 9.38 -16.20
CA VAL A 115 -23.71 9.11 -16.40
C VAL A 115 -23.92 7.60 -16.47
N SER A 116 -24.95 7.11 -15.79
CA SER A 116 -25.31 5.69 -15.64
C SER A 116 -24.99 4.84 -16.87
N SER A 117 -24.16 3.82 -16.66
CA SER A 117 -23.78 2.84 -17.67
C SER A 117 -24.86 1.77 -17.82
N GLY A 118 -25.62 1.79 -18.93
CA GLY A 118 -26.39 0.66 -19.49
C GLY A 118 -27.24 -0.21 -18.54
N PRO A 119 -27.78 -1.34 -19.02
CA PRO A 119 -28.31 -2.38 -18.14
C PRO A 119 -27.17 -3.08 -17.38
N ALA A 120 -27.48 -3.68 -16.23
CA ALA A 120 -26.52 -4.49 -15.49
C ALA A 120 -26.10 -5.75 -16.29
N PRO A 121 -24.82 -6.17 -16.23
CA PRO A 121 -24.39 -7.43 -16.83
C PRO A 121 -25.17 -8.62 -16.26
N ASN A 122 -25.44 -9.62 -17.11
CA ASN A 122 -26.09 -10.83 -16.64
C ASN A 122 -25.13 -11.69 -15.78
N LEU A 123 -25.70 -12.65 -15.05
CA LEU A 123 -24.94 -13.51 -14.16
C LEU A 123 -23.88 -14.35 -14.89
N ALA A 124 -24.15 -14.78 -16.12
CA ALA A 124 -23.23 -15.61 -16.89
C ALA A 124 -21.95 -14.83 -17.29
N ASP A 125 -22.09 -13.54 -17.62
CA ASP A 125 -20.94 -12.66 -17.87
C ASP A 125 -20.07 -12.51 -16.62
N ILE A 126 -20.71 -12.31 -15.46
CA ILE A 126 -20.02 -12.21 -14.15
C ILE A 126 -19.28 -13.52 -13.84
N GLU A 127 -19.95 -14.67 -13.97
CA GLU A 127 -19.35 -15.98 -13.71
C GLU A 127 -18.19 -16.28 -14.65
N ARG A 128 -18.28 -15.87 -15.92
CA ARG A 128 -17.16 -15.99 -16.88
C ARG A 128 -15.95 -15.22 -16.40
N VAL A 129 -16.10 -13.97 -15.95
CA VAL A 129 -14.97 -13.17 -15.47
C VAL A 129 -14.36 -13.75 -14.19
N ILE A 130 -15.18 -14.26 -13.26
CA ILE A 130 -14.69 -14.97 -12.07
C ILE A 130 -13.80 -16.15 -12.48
N ARG A 131 -14.24 -16.99 -13.42
CA ARG A 131 -13.47 -18.13 -13.93
C ARG A 131 -12.18 -17.70 -14.59
N THR A 132 -12.22 -16.65 -15.41
CA THR A 132 -11.03 -16.09 -16.06
C THR A 132 -9.99 -15.61 -15.04
N CYS A 133 -10.42 -14.93 -13.98
CA CYS A 133 -9.52 -14.49 -12.91
C CYS A 133 -8.97 -15.67 -12.10
N GLY A 134 -9.82 -16.64 -11.72
CA GLY A 134 -9.40 -17.84 -10.99
C GLY A 134 -8.37 -18.66 -11.77
N ALA A 135 -8.62 -18.89 -13.06
CA ALA A 135 -7.68 -19.58 -13.95
C ALA A 135 -6.35 -18.83 -14.08
N HIS A 136 -6.39 -17.50 -14.16
CA HIS A 136 -5.19 -16.66 -14.22
C HIS A 136 -4.31 -16.82 -12.97
N LEU A 137 -4.91 -16.73 -11.77
CA LEU A 137 -4.19 -16.87 -10.50
C LEU A 137 -3.59 -18.27 -10.35
N LEU A 138 -4.38 -19.33 -10.62
CA LEU A 138 -3.92 -20.71 -10.52
C LEU A 138 -2.81 -21.02 -11.55
N GLN A 139 -2.93 -20.50 -12.77
CA GLN A 139 -1.88 -20.62 -13.77
C GLN A 139 -0.60 -19.91 -13.35
N SER A 140 -0.71 -18.71 -12.77
CA SER A 140 0.46 -17.96 -12.30
C SER A 140 1.16 -18.70 -11.15
N PHE A 141 0.40 -19.19 -10.17
CA PHE A 141 0.96 -20.01 -9.09
C PHE A 141 1.65 -21.27 -9.63
N ARG A 142 0.99 -22.03 -10.50
CA ARG A 142 1.57 -23.25 -11.11
C ARG A 142 2.86 -22.97 -11.87
N LYS A 143 2.94 -21.85 -12.59
CA LYS A 143 4.11 -21.49 -13.41
C LYS A 143 5.31 -21.07 -12.54
N ASN A 144 5.04 -20.41 -11.42
CA ASN A 144 6.08 -19.69 -10.67
C ASN A 144 6.38 -20.30 -9.29
N GLY A 145 5.48 -21.12 -8.74
CA GLY A 145 5.50 -21.58 -7.35
C GLY A 145 5.03 -20.54 -6.32
N PHE A 146 4.55 -19.38 -6.79
CA PHE A 146 3.96 -18.27 -6.03
C PHE A 146 3.17 -17.38 -7.00
N ILE A 147 2.37 -16.44 -6.49
CA ILE A 147 1.72 -15.43 -7.34
C ILE A 147 2.54 -14.12 -7.25
N PRO A 148 3.05 -13.59 -8.37
CA PRO A 148 3.96 -12.46 -8.34
C PRO A 148 3.25 -11.12 -8.15
N THR A 149 3.91 -10.23 -7.42
CA THR A 149 3.56 -8.81 -7.30
C THR A 149 4.75 -7.96 -7.75
N PHE A 150 4.49 -6.71 -8.11
CA PHE A 150 5.46 -5.77 -8.63
C PHE A 150 5.45 -4.51 -7.77
N ALA A 151 6.62 -3.96 -7.49
CA ALA A 151 6.79 -2.64 -6.88
C ALA A 151 7.56 -1.71 -7.83
N ALA A 152 7.20 -0.44 -7.86
CA ALA A 152 7.87 0.58 -8.65
C ALA A 152 7.99 1.89 -7.86
N PHE A 153 9.10 2.59 -8.01
CA PHE A 153 9.24 3.94 -7.48
C PHE A 153 8.54 4.93 -8.40
N ASN A 154 7.56 5.65 -7.86
CA ASN A 154 6.92 6.75 -8.56
C ASN A 154 7.68 8.05 -8.25
N LEU A 155 8.52 8.47 -9.19
CA LEU A 155 9.42 9.62 -9.03
C LEU A 155 8.69 10.98 -8.95
N ILE A 156 7.39 11.03 -9.30
CA ILE A 156 6.58 12.25 -9.10
C ILE A 156 6.22 12.47 -7.62
N GLY A 157 6.38 11.44 -6.77
CA GLY A 157 6.02 11.43 -5.36
C GLY A 157 4.52 11.44 -5.08
N ASP A 158 4.18 11.49 -3.79
CA ASP A 158 2.79 11.57 -3.31
C ASP A 158 2.33 13.04 -3.28
N PRO A 159 1.17 13.39 -3.88
CA PRO A 159 0.65 14.75 -3.88
C PRO A 159 0.52 15.43 -2.52
N ASP A 160 0.29 14.68 -1.43
CA ASP A 160 0.07 15.23 -0.10
C ASP A 160 1.35 15.43 0.72
N LEU A 161 2.51 15.04 0.17
CA LEU A 161 3.80 15.17 0.85
C LEU A 161 4.43 16.53 0.51
N HIS A 162 4.32 17.48 1.44
CA HIS A 162 4.89 18.82 1.35
C HIS A 162 6.16 18.98 2.21
N GLY A 163 6.72 20.19 2.31
CA GLY A 163 7.96 20.46 3.04
C GLY A 163 7.90 20.02 4.51
N ARG A 164 6.78 20.25 5.20
CA ARG A 164 6.54 19.78 6.57
C ARG A 164 6.61 18.26 6.68
N ASP A 165 5.89 17.55 5.80
CA ASP A 165 5.81 16.09 5.80
C ASP A 165 7.16 15.46 5.48
N PHE A 166 7.87 16.05 4.51
CA PHE A 166 9.22 15.67 4.15
C PHE A 166 10.19 15.82 5.33
N LEU A 167 10.14 16.93 6.06
CA LEU A 167 10.99 17.13 7.24
C LEU A 167 10.65 16.11 8.33
N ALA A 168 9.36 15.90 8.61
CA ALA A 168 8.91 14.91 9.59
C ALA A 168 9.38 13.49 9.24
N ALA A 169 9.26 13.07 7.98
CA ALA A 169 9.84 11.81 7.51
C ALA A 169 11.36 11.78 7.71
N LEU A 170 12.06 12.81 7.23
CA LEU A 170 13.52 12.83 7.23
C LEU A 170 14.11 12.80 8.64
N THR A 171 13.45 13.43 9.62
CA THR A 171 13.87 13.38 11.03
C THR A 171 13.42 12.11 11.73
N GLY A 172 12.24 11.58 11.38
CA GLY A 172 11.61 10.43 12.05
C GLY A 172 12.09 9.04 11.63
N LEU A 173 12.63 8.91 10.41
CA LEU A 173 13.31 7.69 9.94
C LEU A 173 14.55 7.42 10.80
N ASP A 174 14.98 6.17 11.00
CA ASP A 174 16.23 5.90 11.75
C ASP A 174 17.42 5.66 10.82
N ALA A 175 17.25 4.82 9.79
CA ALA A 175 18.38 4.42 8.95
C ALA A 175 18.84 5.56 8.02
N ARG A 176 20.13 5.91 8.09
CA ARG A 176 20.77 6.91 7.20
C ARG A 176 20.52 6.63 5.72
N GLY A 177 20.50 5.35 5.30
CA GLY A 177 20.19 4.95 3.93
C GLY A 177 18.78 5.39 3.49
N TYR A 178 17.78 5.24 4.36
CA TYR A 178 16.41 5.69 4.11
C TYR A 178 16.28 7.20 4.10
N LYS A 179 16.98 7.90 5.01
CA LYS A 179 17.03 9.37 5.02
C LYS A 179 17.66 9.91 3.72
N ASN A 180 18.77 9.32 3.27
CA ASN A 180 19.42 9.63 2.00
C ASN A 180 18.47 9.45 0.80
N SER A 181 17.76 8.31 0.74
CA SER A 181 16.76 8.03 -0.30
C SER A 181 15.61 9.04 -0.26
N THR A 182 15.11 9.38 0.93
CA THR A 182 14.03 10.37 1.14
C THR A 182 14.45 11.74 0.64
N LEU A 183 15.66 12.18 0.99
CA LEU A 183 16.26 13.44 0.57
C LEU A 183 16.38 13.53 -0.96
N LEU A 184 17.01 12.54 -1.60
CA LEU A 184 17.30 12.60 -3.04
C LEU A 184 16.08 12.39 -3.93
N PHE A 185 15.16 11.48 -3.56
CA PHE A 185 13.93 11.33 -4.35
C PHE A 185 13.07 12.58 -4.28
N ASN A 186 12.89 13.19 -3.10
CA ASN A 186 12.10 14.41 -2.98
C ASN A 186 12.79 15.63 -3.62
N LEU A 187 14.12 15.70 -3.59
CA LEU A 187 14.84 16.71 -4.38
C LEU A 187 14.60 16.52 -5.88
N ALA A 188 14.72 15.29 -6.39
CA ALA A 188 14.46 14.98 -7.80
C ALA A 188 13.02 15.29 -8.21
N ARG A 189 12.05 14.99 -7.33
CA ARG A 189 10.63 15.29 -7.51
C ARG A 189 10.38 16.75 -7.86
N VAL A 190 11.06 17.71 -7.23
CA VAL A 190 10.90 19.15 -7.53
C VAL A 190 11.22 19.43 -9.00
N PHE A 191 12.35 18.92 -9.50
CA PHE A 191 12.77 19.10 -10.89
C PHE A 191 11.82 18.39 -11.86
N ILE A 192 11.34 17.20 -11.49
CA ILE A 192 10.39 16.45 -12.31
C ILE A 192 9.07 17.20 -12.41
N ALA A 193 8.45 17.52 -11.27
CA ALA A 193 7.10 18.09 -11.20
C ALA A 193 7.00 19.48 -11.86
N ARG A 194 8.10 20.22 -11.93
CA ARG A 194 8.19 21.56 -12.53
C ARG A 194 8.81 21.55 -13.94
N SER A 195 8.84 20.41 -14.61
CA SER A 195 9.33 20.30 -15.99
C SER A 195 8.39 19.48 -16.87
N PRO A 196 8.51 19.59 -18.21
CA PRO A 196 7.73 18.75 -19.13
C PRO A 196 7.99 17.25 -18.99
N ALA A 197 9.05 16.83 -18.29
CA ALA A 197 9.30 15.42 -18.01
C ALA A 197 8.22 14.79 -17.12
N ARG A 198 7.49 15.60 -16.34
CA ARG A 198 6.33 15.16 -15.54
C ARG A 198 5.33 14.35 -16.37
N ASP A 199 4.94 14.82 -17.55
CA ASP A 199 3.92 14.15 -18.38
C ASP A 199 4.36 12.77 -18.86
N PHE A 200 5.68 12.56 -18.97
CA PHE A 200 6.23 11.25 -19.29
C PHE A 200 6.36 10.40 -18.04
N ILE A 201 6.84 10.95 -16.93
CA ILE A 201 7.12 10.22 -15.67
C ILE A 201 5.85 9.86 -14.89
N ASN A 202 4.82 10.69 -14.97
CA ASN A 202 3.51 10.44 -14.38
C ASN A 202 2.41 10.88 -15.37
N PRO A 203 2.15 10.06 -16.40
CA PRO A 203 1.15 10.35 -17.41
C PRO A 203 -0.26 10.30 -16.81
N PRO A 204 -1.22 11.08 -17.34
CA PRO A 204 -2.58 11.09 -16.82
C PRO A 204 -3.27 9.72 -16.98
N TRP A 205 -4.06 9.35 -15.97
CA TRP A 205 -4.86 8.13 -15.95
C TRP A 205 -6.34 8.41 -15.63
N ARG A 206 -7.14 7.35 -15.68
CA ARG A 206 -8.58 7.36 -15.37
C ARG A 206 -8.82 6.54 -14.10
N GLY A 207 -9.82 6.93 -13.34
CA GLY A 207 -10.08 6.34 -12.03
C GLY A 207 -9.16 6.89 -10.94
N VAL A 208 -9.25 6.29 -9.75
CA VAL A 208 -8.48 6.67 -8.58
C VAL A 208 -7.16 5.91 -8.56
N ALA A 209 -7.19 4.58 -8.59
CA ALA A 209 -6.00 3.74 -8.52
C ALA A 209 -5.07 3.96 -9.73
N GLU A 210 -3.79 4.24 -9.47
CA GLU A 210 -2.83 4.51 -10.54
C GLU A 210 -2.47 3.22 -11.31
N PRO A 211 -2.55 3.19 -12.65
CA PRO A 211 -2.03 2.07 -13.43
C PRO A 211 -0.51 1.99 -13.30
N MET A 212 0.02 0.80 -12.95
CA MET A 212 1.46 0.60 -12.92
C MET A 212 2.04 0.70 -14.34
N TRP A 213 2.83 1.73 -14.59
CA TRP A 213 3.37 2.02 -15.92
C TRP A 213 4.89 2.20 -15.91
N GLU A 214 5.49 2.36 -14.73
CA GLU A 214 6.88 2.70 -14.55
C GLU A 214 7.80 1.72 -15.27
N PRO A 215 8.89 2.21 -15.89
CA PRO A 215 9.77 1.38 -16.71
C PRO A 215 10.53 0.33 -15.90
N VAL A 216 10.75 0.58 -14.60
CA VAL A 216 11.45 -0.33 -13.68
C VAL A 216 10.46 -0.85 -12.65
N GLN A 217 10.14 -2.15 -12.76
CA GLN A 217 9.25 -2.84 -11.84
C GLN A 217 9.97 -4.02 -11.21
N ILE A 218 9.96 -4.08 -9.88
CA ILE A 218 10.60 -5.11 -9.09
C ILE A 218 9.59 -6.20 -8.82
N ARG A 219 9.69 -7.29 -9.58
CA ARG A 219 8.93 -8.52 -9.33
C ARG A 219 9.41 -9.18 -8.04
N HIS A 220 8.48 -9.52 -7.15
CA HIS A 220 8.80 -10.21 -5.90
C HIS A 220 7.59 -10.94 -5.28
N ARG A 221 7.86 -11.65 -4.18
CA ARG A 221 6.90 -12.32 -3.30
C ARG A 221 7.01 -11.72 -1.90
N SER A 222 5.89 -11.57 -1.20
CA SER A 222 5.84 -11.20 0.21
C SER A 222 4.76 -12.04 0.92
N ALA A 223 4.87 -12.18 2.24
CA ALA A 223 3.84 -12.87 3.04
C ALA A 223 2.51 -12.10 3.00
N TYR A 224 2.57 -10.76 2.98
CA TYR A 224 1.41 -9.90 2.83
C TYR A 224 0.60 -10.27 1.58
N TYR A 225 1.25 -10.44 0.43
CA TYR A 225 0.55 -10.77 -0.82
C TYR A 225 -0.04 -12.18 -0.79
N ASP A 226 0.71 -13.14 -0.27
CA ASP A 226 0.28 -14.53 -0.17
C ASP A 226 -0.95 -14.70 0.74
N ALA A 227 -1.08 -13.88 1.79
CA ALA A 227 -2.30 -13.84 2.61
C ALA A 227 -3.53 -13.43 1.78
N PHE A 228 -3.46 -12.32 1.03
CA PHE A 228 -4.56 -11.85 0.19
C PHE A 228 -4.86 -12.77 -1.00
N PHE A 229 -3.83 -13.35 -1.62
CA PHE A 229 -4.02 -14.33 -2.69
C PHE A 229 -4.67 -15.62 -2.18
N THR A 230 -4.40 -16.01 -0.93
CA THR A 230 -5.11 -17.12 -0.28
C THR A 230 -6.60 -16.79 -0.18
N GLU A 231 -6.96 -15.62 0.34
CA GLU A 231 -8.37 -15.20 0.45
C GLU A 231 -9.09 -15.14 -0.91
N ALA A 232 -8.42 -14.65 -1.95
CA ALA A 232 -9.00 -14.61 -3.29
C ALA A 232 -9.27 -16.01 -3.85
N LEU A 233 -8.36 -16.98 -3.64
CA LEU A 233 -8.57 -18.36 -4.07
C LEU A 233 -9.64 -19.07 -3.23
N LEU A 234 -9.73 -18.80 -1.93
CA LEU A 234 -10.82 -19.31 -1.09
C LEU A 234 -12.17 -18.74 -1.56
N SER A 235 -12.24 -17.45 -1.84
CA SER A 235 -13.42 -16.80 -2.44
C SER A 235 -13.81 -17.46 -3.76
N PHE A 236 -12.84 -17.84 -4.60
CA PHE A 236 -13.12 -18.57 -5.84
C PHE A 236 -13.76 -19.92 -5.57
N ALA A 237 -13.22 -20.70 -4.62
CA ALA A 237 -13.78 -21.98 -4.23
C ALA A 237 -15.22 -21.86 -3.72
N GLU A 238 -15.49 -20.86 -2.88
CA GLU A 238 -16.83 -20.60 -2.31
C GLU A 238 -17.89 -20.26 -3.36
N THR A 239 -17.49 -19.75 -4.53
CA THR A 239 -18.45 -19.50 -5.61
C THR A 239 -19.11 -20.79 -6.14
N GLY A 240 -18.47 -21.95 -5.94
CA GLY A 240 -18.87 -23.23 -6.53
C GLY A 240 -18.64 -23.30 -8.05
N LEU A 241 -17.93 -22.31 -8.62
CA LEU A 241 -17.61 -22.30 -10.04
C LEU A 241 -16.41 -23.18 -10.35
N ALA A 242 -15.40 -23.25 -9.48
CA ALA A 242 -14.18 -24.03 -9.72
C ALA A 242 -14.49 -25.50 -10.07
N THR A 243 -13.83 -26.02 -11.10
CA THR A 243 -13.86 -27.45 -11.42
C THR A 243 -13.20 -28.27 -10.30
N PRO A 244 -13.45 -29.60 -10.19
CA PRO A 244 -12.79 -30.42 -9.17
C PRO A 244 -11.25 -30.33 -9.18
N ALA A 245 -10.65 -30.25 -10.37
CA ALA A 245 -9.20 -30.08 -10.53
C ALA A 245 -8.72 -28.69 -10.08
N GLU A 246 -9.51 -27.65 -10.31
CA GLU A 246 -9.22 -26.30 -9.82
C GLU A 246 -9.40 -26.20 -8.31
N THR A 247 -10.44 -26.80 -7.72
CA THR A 247 -10.62 -26.87 -6.26
C THR A 247 -9.44 -27.54 -5.58
N GLU A 248 -8.93 -28.61 -6.17
CA GLU A 248 -7.71 -29.28 -5.74
C GLU A 248 -6.47 -28.37 -5.87
N ALA A 249 -6.35 -27.63 -6.97
CA ALA A 249 -5.26 -26.68 -7.18
C ALA A 249 -5.33 -25.47 -6.21
N ILE A 250 -6.53 -24.96 -5.92
CA ILE A 250 -6.80 -23.89 -4.95
C ILE A 250 -6.28 -24.32 -3.57
N ARG A 251 -6.64 -25.52 -3.12
CA ARG A 251 -6.21 -26.02 -1.81
C ARG A 251 -4.70 -26.14 -1.73
N ARG A 252 -4.05 -26.73 -2.75
CA ARG A 252 -2.58 -26.82 -2.78
C ARG A 252 -1.90 -25.45 -2.77
N ALA A 253 -2.39 -24.50 -3.58
CA ALA A 253 -1.82 -23.16 -3.64
C ALA A 253 -2.00 -22.42 -2.31
N SER A 254 -3.20 -22.48 -1.73
CA SER A 254 -3.54 -21.86 -0.44
C SER A 254 -2.67 -22.43 0.68
N THR A 255 -2.52 -23.76 0.77
CA THR A 255 -1.61 -24.38 1.75
C THR A 255 -0.16 -23.92 1.56
N GLY A 256 0.34 -23.88 0.32
CA GLY A 256 1.71 -23.43 0.05
C GLY A 256 1.97 -21.95 0.35
N MET A 257 0.96 -21.08 0.19
CA MET A 257 1.02 -19.67 0.55
C MET A 257 0.92 -19.46 2.06
N VAL A 258 0.02 -20.18 2.75
CA VAL A 258 -0.07 -20.18 4.22
C VAL A 258 1.21 -20.69 4.87
N ASP A 259 1.79 -21.78 4.36
CA ASP A 259 3.08 -22.30 4.85
C ASP A 259 4.20 -21.28 4.66
N PHE A 260 4.20 -20.56 3.55
CA PHE A 260 5.16 -19.49 3.33
C PHE A 260 5.00 -18.36 4.35
N CYS A 261 3.78 -17.95 4.64
CA CYS A 261 3.50 -16.92 5.65
C CYS A 261 3.94 -17.39 7.03
N LEU A 262 3.46 -18.55 7.50
CA LEU A 262 3.62 -18.98 8.90
C LEU A 262 4.95 -19.67 9.22
N LYS A 263 5.65 -20.20 8.22
CA LYS A 263 6.91 -20.94 8.44
C LYS A 263 8.11 -20.23 7.84
N THR A 264 8.03 -19.84 6.57
CA THR A 264 9.19 -19.24 5.87
C THR A 264 9.40 -17.79 6.27
N SER A 265 8.32 -17.04 6.46
CA SER A 265 8.36 -15.60 6.75
C SER A 265 8.24 -15.30 8.25
N ARG A 266 8.21 -16.34 9.09
CA ARG A 266 8.16 -16.21 10.54
C ARG A 266 9.53 -15.81 11.09
N GLU A 267 9.52 -14.85 12.00
CA GLU A 267 10.65 -14.51 12.86
C GLU A 267 10.19 -14.37 14.32
N GLU A 268 11.13 -14.46 15.26
CA GLU A 268 10.86 -14.12 16.66
C GLU A 268 11.25 -12.67 16.90
N VAL A 269 10.53 -11.97 17.78
CA VAL A 269 10.87 -10.62 18.24
C VAL A 269 10.64 -10.52 19.75
N PHE A 270 11.13 -9.45 20.37
CA PHE A 270 10.80 -9.16 21.76
C PHE A 270 9.54 -8.29 21.86
N SER A 271 8.62 -8.68 22.73
CA SER A 271 7.54 -7.80 23.18
C SER A 271 8.09 -6.74 24.14
N HIS A 272 7.27 -5.73 24.42
CA HIS A 272 7.57 -4.69 25.41
C HIS A 272 7.83 -5.22 26.84
N ASN A 273 7.35 -6.43 27.17
CA ASN A 273 7.62 -7.09 28.45
C ASN A 273 8.77 -8.10 28.38
N GLY A 274 9.57 -8.10 27.31
CA GLY A 274 10.75 -8.95 27.13
C GLY A 274 10.45 -10.40 26.76
N LYS A 275 9.19 -10.77 26.53
CA LYS A 275 8.83 -12.12 26.06
C LYS A 275 9.11 -12.24 24.56
N ARG A 276 9.44 -13.45 24.13
CA ARG A 276 9.53 -13.75 22.70
C ARG A 276 8.14 -13.93 22.12
N VAL A 277 7.92 -13.32 20.96
CA VAL A 277 6.68 -13.39 20.20
C VAL A 277 7.05 -13.74 18.77
N SER A 278 6.33 -14.67 18.16
CA SER A 278 6.48 -14.97 16.74
C SER A 278 5.65 -13.99 15.91
N VAL A 279 6.29 -13.33 14.95
CA VAL A 279 5.69 -12.37 14.03
C VAL A 279 6.05 -12.75 12.59
N ILE A 280 5.37 -12.14 11.62
CA ILE A 280 5.58 -12.43 10.21
C ILE A 280 6.22 -11.22 9.53
N THR A 281 7.35 -11.44 8.89
CA THR A 281 8.05 -10.44 8.10
C THR A 281 7.46 -10.40 6.69
N ALA A 282 7.16 -9.21 6.16
CA ALA A 282 6.62 -9.10 4.80
C ALA A 282 7.55 -9.71 3.76
N LEU A 283 8.84 -9.38 3.84
CA LEU A 283 9.87 -9.85 2.90
C LEU A 283 10.84 -10.77 3.60
N ALA A 284 10.54 -12.07 3.55
CA ALA A 284 11.42 -13.11 4.09
C ALA A 284 12.87 -12.97 3.55
N PRO A 285 13.90 -13.41 4.28
CA PRO A 285 15.28 -13.34 3.79
C PRO A 285 15.49 -14.02 2.43
N ASN A 286 16.50 -13.58 1.67
CA ASN A 286 16.84 -14.23 0.40
C ASN A 286 17.09 -15.75 0.59
N PRO A 287 16.67 -16.60 -0.36
CA PRO A 287 16.18 -16.29 -1.71
C PRO A 287 14.64 -16.14 -1.82
N HIS A 288 13.93 -16.10 -0.69
CA HIS A 288 12.48 -16.26 -0.62
C HIS A 288 11.63 -15.16 -1.30
N PRO A 289 12.05 -13.87 -1.32
CA PRO A 289 11.31 -12.83 -2.04
C PRO A 289 11.38 -12.95 -3.56
N ARG A 290 12.21 -13.87 -4.08
CA ARG A 290 12.38 -14.11 -5.53
C ARG A 290 12.80 -12.87 -6.33
N PHE A 291 13.54 -11.95 -5.71
CA PHE A 291 14.22 -10.88 -6.45
C PHE A 291 15.19 -11.49 -7.47
N ASN A 292 15.32 -10.88 -8.65
CA ASN A 292 16.47 -11.19 -9.50
C ASN A 292 17.76 -10.61 -8.85
N ARG A 293 18.93 -11.15 -9.21
CA ARG A 293 20.21 -10.73 -8.60
C ARG A 293 20.48 -9.23 -8.74
N PHE A 294 20.11 -8.66 -9.88
CA PHE A 294 20.24 -7.24 -10.16
C PHE A 294 19.45 -6.38 -9.16
N PHE A 295 18.18 -6.70 -8.91
CA PHE A 295 17.34 -5.99 -7.96
C PHE A 295 17.71 -6.25 -6.52
N ALA A 296 18.17 -7.47 -6.18
CA ALA A 296 18.71 -7.75 -4.85
C ALA A 296 19.91 -6.85 -4.54
N GLN A 297 20.84 -6.70 -5.49
CA GLN A 297 21.98 -5.80 -5.37
C GLN A 297 21.53 -4.34 -5.29
N ILE A 298 20.63 -3.90 -6.18
CA ILE A 298 20.10 -2.52 -6.15
C ILE A 298 19.44 -2.22 -4.80
N LYS A 299 18.61 -3.12 -4.27
CA LYS A 299 17.96 -2.90 -2.97
C LYS A 299 18.97 -2.72 -1.84
N GLN A 300 19.99 -3.58 -1.77
CA GLN A 300 21.08 -3.43 -0.81
C GLN A 300 21.82 -2.10 -1.00
N ASP A 301 22.12 -1.75 -2.25
CA ASP A 301 22.85 -0.55 -2.62
C ASP A 301 22.11 0.76 -2.31
N LEU A 302 20.77 0.70 -2.33
CA LEU A 302 19.86 1.81 -2.03
C LEU A 302 19.41 1.83 -0.56
N GLY A 303 19.94 0.94 0.29
CA GLY A 303 19.66 0.95 1.74
C GLY A 303 18.37 0.23 2.14
N PHE A 304 17.68 -0.41 1.19
CA PHE A 304 16.48 -1.22 1.40
C PHE A 304 16.81 -2.70 1.73
N GLY A 305 17.94 -2.94 2.40
CA GLY A 305 18.46 -4.28 2.67
C GLY A 305 17.99 -4.89 3.99
N ILE A 306 17.47 -4.07 4.91
CA ILE A 306 16.93 -4.50 6.20
C ILE A 306 15.41 -4.57 6.07
N TYR A 307 14.86 -5.76 6.30
CA TYR A 307 13.43 -5.99 6.40
C TYR A 307 13.09 -6.18 7.88
N VAL A 308 12.06 -5.49 8.31
CA VAL A 308 11.50 -5.65 9.65
C VAL A 308 10.05 -6.09 9.52
N PRO A 309 9.53 -6.83 10.50
CA PRO A 309 8.14 -7.24 10.49
C PRO A 309 7.21 -6.04 10.69
N ASP A 310 5.96 -6.23 10.30
CA ASP A 310 4.91 -5.22 10.41
C ASP A 310 3.61 -5.86 10.93
N CYS A 311 2.79 -5.01 11.54
CA CYS A 311 1.58 -5.42 12.22
C CYS A 311 0.53 -5.97 11.25
N ASP A 312 0.35 -5.38 10.07
CA ASP A 312 -0.59 -5.87 9.06
C ASP A 312 -0.17 -7.23 8.51
N THR A 313 1.06 -7.41 8.03
CA THR A 313 1.48 -8.71 7.47
C THR A 313 1.28 -9.84 8.48
N THR A 314 1.60 -9.59 9.76
CA THR A 314 1.38 -10.57 10.83
C THR A 314 -0.12 -10.86 11.00
N ALA A 315 -0.97 -9.83 11.08
CA ALA A 315 -2.42 -9.99 11.23
C ALA A 315 -3.06 -10.69 10.01
N CYS A 316 -2.77 -10.23 8.79
CA CYS A 316 -3.23 -10.80 7.53
C CYS A 316 -2.85 -12.27 7.40
N SER A 317 -1.61 -12.63 7.74
CA SER A 317 -1.11 -14.00 7.66
C SER A 317 -1.88 -14.94 8.58
N PHE A 318 -2.13 -14.51 9.82
CA PHE A 318 -2.93 -15.27 10.78
C PHE A 318 -4.39 -15.36 10.35
N SER A 319 -4.96 -14.27 9.83
CA SER A 319 -6.34 -14.22 9.31
C SER A 319 -6.51 -15.21 8.15
N ALA A 320 -5.67 -15.13 7.13
CA ALA A 320 -5.70 -16.00 5.96
C ALA A 320 -5.48 -17.47 6.34
N ALA A 321 -4.54 -17.76 7.24
CA ALA A 321 -4.31 -19.10 7.73
C ALA A 321 -5.52 -19.67 8.51
N THR A 322 -6.19 -18.84 9.31
CA THR A 322 -7.41 -19.23 10.03
C THR A 322 -8.53 -19.56 9.04
N GLN A 323 -8.72 -18.74 8.00
CA GLN A 323 -9.69 -18.97 6.94
C GLN A 323 -9.38 -20.23 6.12
N ALA A 324 -8.11 -20.52 5.88
CA ALA A 324 -7.66 -21.72 5.18
C ALA A 324 -7.74 -22.99 6.05
N GLY A 325 -8.18 -22.89 7.31
CA GLY A 325 -8.28 -24.03 8.22
C GLY A 325 -6.93 -24.56 8.70
N SER A 326 -5.90 -23.71 8.75
CA SER A 326 -4.59 -24.09 9.28
C SER A 326 -4.66 -24.45 10.76
N ILE A 327 -3.87 -25.45 11.13
CA ILE A 327 -3.69 -25.92 12.51
C ILE A 327 -2.30 -25.60 13.06
N ASP A 328 -1.56 -24.68 12.41
CA ASP A 328 -0.24 -24.30 12.87
C ASP A 328 -0.31 -23.73 14.30
N PRO A 329 0.50 -24.21 15.27
CA PRO A 329 0.47 -23.76 16.65
C PRO A 329 0.71 -22.27 16.85
N ILE A 330 1.31 -21.57 15.87
CA ILE A 330 1.49 -20.12 15.94
C ILE A 330 0.13 -19.39 16.12
N LEU A 331 -0.97 -19.96 15.61
CA LEU A 331 -2.30 -19.34 15.69
C LEU A 331 -2.84 -19.30 17.13
N ASP A 332 -2.31 -20.11 18.05
CA ASP A 332 -2.69 -20.07 19.47
C ASP A 332 -2.03 -18.89 20.21
N GLN A 333 -1.11 -18.17 19.56
CA GLN A 333 -0.52 -16.95 20.09
C GLN A 333 -1.51 -15.78 19.94
N PRO A 334 -2.03 -15.21 21.05
CA PRO A 334 -2.93 -14.06 20.99
C PRO A 334 -2.15 -12.79 20.64
N LEU A 335 -2.22 -12.37 19.38
CA LEU A 335 -1.49 -11.18 18.91
C LEU A 335 -1.87 -9.89 19.67
N LEU A 336 -3.07 -9.82 20.24
CA LEU A 336 -3.53 -8.68 21.05
C LEU A 336 -2.67 -8.42 22.28
N ASP A 337 -2.08 -9.46 22.88
CA ASP A 337 -1.16 -9.29 24.03
C ASP A 337 0.13 -8.59 23.61
N PHE A 338 0.53 -8.78 22.35
CA PHE A 338 1.71 -8.15 21.76
C PHE A 338 1.40 -6.75 21.24
N TYR A 339 0.31 -6.61 20.46
CA TYR A 339 -0.11 -5.33 19.88
C TYR A 339 -0.54 -4.30 20.91
N ALA A 340 -0.94 -4.69 22.12
CA ALA A 340 -1.18 -3.74 23.21
C ALA A 340 0.04 -2.84 23.50
N GLY A 341 1.27 -3.34 23.28
CA GLY A 341 2.48 -2.52 23.42
C GLY A 341 2.74 -1.57 22.25
N TYR A 342 2.13 -1.80 21.09
CA TYR A 342 2.19 -0.95 19.90
C TYR A 342 0.95 -0.05 19.77
N GLN A 343 0.02 -0.13 20.73
CA GLN A 343 -1.20 0.66 20.74
C GLN A 343 -0.93 2.03 21.37
N VAL A 344 -1.22 3.07 20.61
CA VAL A 344 -1.10 4.47 21.00
C VAL A 344 -2.07 4.79 22.16
N GLY A 345 -1.64 5.57 23.15
CA GLY A 345 -2.43 5.90 24.34
C GLY A 345 -1.97 7.17 25.06
N GLY A 346 -2.84 7.74 25.90
CA GLY A 346 -2.61 8.97 26.68
C GLY A 346 -1.18 9.17 27.20
N GLY A 347 -0.45 10.10 26.58
CA GLY A 347 0.97 10.38 26.77
C GLY A 347 1.53 11.09 25.53
N ALA A 348 2.83 11.42 25.51
CA ALA A 348 3.48 11.79 24.26
C ALA A 348 3.63 10.53 23.41
N ASN A 349 2.94 10.46 22.26
CA ASN A 349 2.99 9.32 21.34
C ASN A 349 4.27 9.27 20.51
N GLU A 350 5.11 10.30 20.61
CA GLU A 350 6.39 10.46 19.91
C GLU A 350 7.33 9.23 20.03
N PRO A 351 7.39 8.49 21.16
CA PRO A 351 8.19 7.26 21.22
C PRO A 351 7.68 6.12 20.33
N LEU A 352 6.39 6.13 19.97
CA LEU A 352 5.75 5.11 19.12
C LEU A 352 5.56 5.60 17.67
N VAL A 353 5.25 6.87 17.46
CA VAL A 353 5.05 7.47 16.13
C VAL A 353 6.17 8.47 15.89
N THR A 354 7.24 8.03 15.26
CA THR A 354 8.39 8.88 14.92
C THR A 354 8.21 9.57 13.56
N VAL A 355 7.33 9.06 12.69
CA VAL A 355 7.05 9.57 11.33
C VAL A 355 5.57 10.02 11.20
N PRO A 356 5.18 11.19 11.74
CA PRO A 356 3.79 11.65 11.79
C PRO A 356 3.31 12.31 10.48
N LEU A 357 3.18 11.52 9.41
CA LEU A 357 2.79 12.02 8.07
C LEU A 357 1.30 12.35 7.97
N ASN A 358 0.46 11.61 8.67
CA ASN A 358 -0.98 11.81 8.76
C ASN A 358 -1.35 12.49 10.08
N ASP A 359 -0.72 13.63 10.37
CA ASP A 359 -0.94 14.44 11.56
C ASP A 359 -2.36 15.04 11.68
N ASN A 360 -3.20 14.81 10.66
CA ASN A 360 -4.59 15.24 10.61
C ASN A 360 -5.57 14.21 11.19
N ILE A 361 -5.10 13.14 11.85
CA ILE A 361 -5.93 12.16 12.53
C ILE A 361 -5.56 12.04 14.01
N ASP A 362 -6.53 11.66 14.83
CA ASP A 362 -6.30 11.32 16.23
C ASP A 362 -5.84 9.85 16.33
N TYR A 363 -4.60 9.63 16.78
CA TYR A 363 -3.99 8.31 16.88
C TYR A 363 -4.44 7.48 18.09
N GLU A 364 -5.16 8.06 19.07
CA GLU A 364 -5.50 7.37 20.32
C GLU A 364 -6.13 5.98 20.07
N GLY A 365 -5.59 4.92 20.67
CA GLY A 365 -6.08 3.56 20.51
C GLY A 365 -5.74 2.86 19.19
N GLY A 366 -5.14 3.55 18.21
CA GLY A 366 -4.60 2.92 17.01
C GLY A 366 -3.27 2.20 17.28
N ILE A 367 -2.91 1.27 16.41
CA ILE A 367 -1.68 0.47 16.46
C ILE A 367 -0.75 0.95 15.35
N VAL A 368 0.52 1.21 15.70
CA VAL A 368 1.57 1.62 14.76
C VAL A 368 2.00 0.47 13.84
N THR A 369 2.59 0.79 12.70
CA THR A 369 2.83 -0.14 11.58
C THR A 369 3.96 -1.13 11.85
N TRP A 370 5.14 -0.62 12.23
CA TRP A 370 6.37 -1.40 12.20
C TRP A 370 6.68 -2.06 13.54
N ILE A 371 7.27 -3.25 13.47
CA ILE A 371 7.71 -4.06 14.60
C ILE A 371 9.24 -4.15 14.57
N ASP A 372 9.87 -3.99 15.74
CA ASP A 372 11.31 -4.15 15.87
C ASP A 372 11.73 -5.61 15.67
N ASN A 373 12.78 -5.86 14.89
CA ASN A 373 13.36 -7.20 14.80
C ASN A 373 14.17 -7.55 16.07
N LEU A 374 14.74 -8.76 16.17
CA LEU A 374 15.55 -9.15 17.34
C LEU A 374 16.78 -8.28 17.60
N ALA A 375 17.32 -7.66 16.55
CA ALA A 375 18.44 -6.73 16.69
C ALA A 375 17.99 -5.34 17.17
N GLY A 376 16.68 -5.09 17.25
CA GLY A 376 16.10 -3.79 17.57
C GLY A 376 16.15 -2.81 16.39
N ASP A 377 16.30 -3.30 15.15
CA ASP A 377 16.37 -2.44 13.98
C ASP A 377 15.00 -1.78 13.69
N ARG A 378 15.03 -0.49 13.34
CA ARG A 378 13.87 0.33 12.96
C ARG A 378 14.11 1.16 11.69
N PRO A 379 14.46 0.54 10.55
CA PRO A 379 14.95 1.29 9.39
C PRO A 379 14.01 2.41 8.91
N TYR A 380 12.70 2.23 9.07
CA TYR A 380 11.66 3.14 8.59
C TYR A 380 11.19 4.20 9.62
N GLY A 381 11.74 4.20 10.84
CA GLY A 381 11.00 4.81 11.95
C GLY A 381 9.65 4.11 12.13
N ASN A 382 8.69 4.78 12.76
CA ASN A 382 7.34 4.20 12.90
C ASN A 382 6.22 5.22 12.68
N ASP A 383 5.16 4.76 12.07
CA ASP A 383 4.00 5.52 11.64
C ASP A 383 2.72 4.74 11.91
N LEU A 384 1.57 5.33 11.59
CA LEU A 384 0.28 4.71 11.82
C LEU A 384 -0.58 4.87 10.58
N ASP A 385 -0.95 3.77 9.92
CA ASP A 385 -1.96 3.78 8.86
C ASP A 385 -3.30 3.26 9.37
N PRO A 386 -4.41 3.98 9.14
CA PRO A 386 -5.72 3.55 9.63
C PRO A 386 -6.22 2.24 9.00
N THR A 387 -5.84 1.94 7.76
CA THR A 387 -6.30 0.76 7.03
C THR A 387 -5.68 -0.52 7.60
N LEU A 388 -4.39 -0.47 7.99
CA LEU A 388 -3.68 -1.59 8.64
C LEU A 388 -4.37 -2.07 9.93
N ASN A 389 -4.93 -1.12 10.68
CA ASN A 389 -5.63 -1.40 11.92
C ASN A 389 -6.91 -2.25 11.70
N LEU A 390 -7.48 -2.24 10.49
CA LEU A 390 -8.62 -3.09 10.14
C LEU A 390 -8.23 -4.57 10.04
N ASP A 391 -7.01 -4.88 9.58
CA ASP A 391 -6.50 -6.26 9.53
C ASP A 391 -6.29 -6.81 10.94
N VAL A 392 -5.85 -5.96 11.90
CA VAL A 392 -5.77 -6.32 13.33
C VAL A 392 -7.15 -6.62 13.92
N LEU A 393 -8.16 -5.81 13.60
CA LEU A 393 -9.54 -6.07 14.02
C LEU A 393 -10.07 -7.37 13.39
N GLU A 394 -9.85 -7.58 12.09
CA GLU A 394 -10.32 -8.75 11.37
C GLU A 394 -9.75 -10.05 11.98
N VAL A 395 -8.44 -10.12 12.17
CA VAL A 395 -7.80 -11.31 12.76
C VAL A 395 -8.30 -11.58 14.19
N SER A 396 -8.56 -10.51 14.95
CA SER A 396 -9.10 -10.59 16.30
C SER A 396 -10.51 -11.19 16.29
N PHE A 397 -11.39 -10.74 15.40
CA PHE A 397 -12.74 -11.29 15.28
C PHE A 397 -12.71 -12.76 14.87
N ARG A 398 -11.90 -13.12 13.88
CA ARG A 398 -11.77 -14.51 13.41
C ARG A 398 -11.20 -15.46 14.47
N ASN A 399 -10.38 -14.95 15.38
CA ASN A 399 -9.78 -15.72 16.46
C ASN A 399 -10.42 -15.43 17.83
N CYS A 400 -11.60 -14.81 17.88
CA CYS A 400 -12.20 -14.33 19.13
C CYS A 400 -12.30 -15.40 20.22
N SER A 401 -12.75 -16.60 19.86
CA SER A 401 -12.82 -17.73 20.80
C SER A 401 -11.44 -18.34 21.08
N ARG A 402 -10.61 -18.56 20.05
CA ARG A 402 -9.26 -19.12 20.19
C ARG A 402 -8.40 -18.30 21.15
N TRP A 403 -8.47 -16.98 21.03
CA TRP A 403 -7.72 -16.03 21.84
C TRP A 403 -8.45 -15.57 23.09
N ARG A 404 -9.62 -16.12 23.40
CA ARG A 404 -10.40 -15.80 24.61
C ARG A 404 -10.56 -14.29 24.80
N ILE A 405 -10.93 -13.57 23.74
CA ILE A 405 -10.96 -12.11 23.74
C ILE A 405 -11.97 -11.60 24.76
N LEU A 406 -13.16 -12.21 24.82
CA LEU A 406 -14.24 -11.78 25.70
C LEU A 406 -13.94 -12.09 27.17
N GLU A 407 -13.19 -13.15 27.42
CA GLU A 407 -12.83 -13.64 28.74
C GLU A 407 -11.58 -12.97 29.31
N THR A 408 -10.82 -12.25 28.47
CA THR A 408 -9.58 -11.57 28.87
C THR A 408 -9.78 -10.06 28.76
N PRO A 409 -10.04 -9.33 29.87
CA PRO A 409 -10.41 -7.92 29.84
C PRO A 409 -9.44 -7.03 29.06
N GLN A 410 -8.14 -7.30 29.16
CA GLN A 410 -7.10 -6.54 28.47
C GLN A 410 -7.18 -6.71 26.95
N ARG A 411 -7.49 -7.92 26.45
CA ARG A 411 -7.63 -8.18 25.01
C ARG A 411 -8.87 -7.49 24.46
N LEU A 412 -9.98 -7.56 25.19
CA LEU A 412 -11.21 -6.85 24.84
C LEU A 412 -10.98 -5.34 24.78
N GLN A 413 -10.29 -4.78 25.79
CA GLN A 413 -9.96 -3.36 25.83
C GLN A 413 -9.08 -2.94 24.65
N THR A 414 -8.05 -3.71 24.29
CA THR A 414 -7.21 -3.43 23.10
C THR A 414 -8.08 -3.33 21.85
N VAL A 415 -8.97 -4.30 21.62
CA VAL A 415 -9.89 -4.29 20.46
C VAL A 415 -10.78 -3.06 20.48
N GLN A 416 -11.47 -2.79 21.59
CA GLN A 416 -12.38 -1.65 21.74
C GLN A 416 -11.70 -0.31 21.48
N ARG A 417 -10.43 -0.16 21.90
CA ARG A 417 -9.65 1.05 21.63
C ARG A 417 -9.33 1.24 20.14
N VAL A 418 -9.02 0.16 19.41
CA VAL A 418 -8.86 0.22 17.94
C VAL A 418 -10.18 0.56 17.26
N ILE A 419 -11.31 0.06 17.76
CA ILE A 419 -12.65 0.44 17.25
C ILE A 419 -12.91 1.93 17.47
N GLY A 420 -12.60 2.45 18.66
CA GLY A 420 -12.70 3.88 18.96
C GLY A 420 -11.85 4.75 18.03
N PHE A 421 -10.62 4.30 17.72
CA PHE A 421 -9.77 4.94 16.71
C PHE A 421 -10.45 5.01 15.33
N GLN A 422 -10.97 3.89 14.83
CA GLN A 422 -11.68 3.83 13.54
C GLN A 422 -12.93 4.73 13.54
N ARG A 423 -13.66 4.77 14.65
CA ARG A 423 -14.83 5.62 14.83
C ARG A 423 -14.47 7.10 14.67
N ARG A 424 -13.44 7.59 15.36
CA ARG A 424 -13.00 8.99 15.29
C ARG A 424 -12.43 9.37 13.92
N LEU A 425 -11.71 8.45 13.26
CA LEU A 425 -11.27 8.62 11.87
C LEU A 425 -12.47 8.91 10.94
N VAL A 426 -13.57 8.19 11.13
CA VAL A 426 -14.76 8.31 10.27
C VAL A 426 -15.62 9.51 10.65
N GLU A 427 -15.74 9.83 11.94
CA GLU A 427 -16.43 11.04 12.43
C GLU A 427 -15.80 12.33 11.92
N SER A 428 -14.46 12.40 11.90
CA SER A 428 -13.73 13.54 11.34
C SER A 428 -13.77 13.62 9.82
N GLY A 429 -14.26 12.58 9.13
CA GLY A 429 -14.23 12.47 7.67
C GLY A 429 -12.87 12.08 7.09
N ALA A 430 -11.85 11.91 7.94
CA ALA A 430 -10.48 11.61 7.55
C ALA A 430 -10.32 10.28 6.80
N PHE A 431 -11.21 9.31 6.99
CA PHE A 431 -11.19 8.03 6.27
C PHE A 431 -11.30 8.15 4.74
N SER A 432 -11.83 9.27 4.24
CA SER A 432 -11.97 9.57 2.82
C SER A 432 -10.86 10.47 2.28
N ASN A 433 -9.95 10.93 3.14
CA ASN A 433 -8.89 11.86 2.80
C ASN A 433 -7.60 11.09 2.45
N PRO A 434 -7.07 11.18 1.22
CA PRO A 434 -5.82 10.52 0.83
C PRO A 434 -4.62 10.85 1.72
N ARG A 435 -4.62 12.02 2.38
CA ARG A 435 -3.57 12.43 3.33
C ARG A 435 -3.51 11.53 4.55
N SER A 436 -4.66 11.05 5.03
CA SER A 436 -4.79 10.23 6.23
C SER A 436 -4.20 8.82 6.10
N HIS A 437 -3.97 8.36 4.86
CA HIS A 437 -3.46 7.03 4.56
C HIS A 437 -2.04 7.12 4.02
N ILE A 438 -1.13 6.31 4.57
CA ILE A 438 0.31 6.27 4.24
C ILE A 438 0.59 5.18 3.21
N TYR A 439 -0.06 4.03 3.34
CA TYR A 439 0.19 2.85 2.51
C TYR A 439 -0.94 2.56 1.54
N TYR A 440 -2.16 3.04 1.79
CA TYR A 440 -3.33 2.67 1.01
C TYR A 440 -4.13 3.87 0.50
N LEU A 441 -5.01 3.60 -0.46
CA LEU A 441 -6.02 4.55 -0.91
C LEU A 441 -7.25 4.51 0.02
N PRO A 442 -8.02 5.61 0.15
CA PRO A 442 -9.29 5.60 0.88
C PRO A 442 -10.28 4.51 0.40
N GLU A 443 -10.25 4.17 -0.88
CA GLU A 443 -11.10 3.13 -1.47
C GLU A 443 -10.74 1.73 -0.96
N LEU A 444 -9.45 1.50 -0.70
CA LEU A 444 -8.98 0.27 -0.06
C LEU A 444 -9.40 0.20 1.40
N TYR A 445 -9.38 1.32 2.13
CA TYR A 445 -9.96 1.39 3.46
C TYR A 445 -11.41 0.94 3.46
N CYS A 446 -12.22 1.40 2.49
CA CYS A 446 -13.63 1.02 2.38
C CYS A 446 -13.79 -0.49 2.12
N ALA A 447 -12.98 -1.07 1.23
CA ALA A 447 -13.00 -2.51 0.94
C ALA A 447 -12.57 -3.35 2.16
N TYR A 448 -11.52 -2.94 2.87
CA TYR A 448 -11.00 -3.63 4.05
C TYR A 448 -11.95 -3.49 5.24
N PHE A 449 -12.60 -2.33 5.38
CA PHE A 449 -13.63 -2.14 6.38
C PHE A 449 -14.80 -3.10 6.12
N GLY A 450 -15.20 -3.28 4.85
CA GLY A 450 -16.15 -4.32 4.46
C GLY A 450 -15.73 -5.72 4.92
N ARG A 451 -14.51 -6.16 4.60
CA ARG A 451 -13.94 -7.45 5.05
C ARG A 451 -14.01 -7.60 6.57
N CYS A 452 -13.57 -6.58 7.29
CA CYS A 452 -13.56 -6.53 8.75
C CYS A 452 -14.99 -6.56 9.35
N TYR A 453 -15.93 -5.80 8.78
CA TYR A 453 -17.34 -5.78 9.17
C TYR A 453 -17.97 -7.17 8.99
N ALA A 454 -17.68 -7.86 7.88
CA ALA A 454 -18.17 -9.22 7.66
C ALA A 454 -17.63 -10.22 8.70
N ALA A 455 -16.38 -10.08 9.13
CA ALA A 455 -15.80 -10.89 10.20
C ALA A 455 -16.48 -10.62 11.57
N LEU A 456 -16.76 -9.35 11.90
CA LEU A 456 -17.54 -9.00 13.10
C LEU A 456 -18.96 -9.57 13.03
N ALA A 457 -19.62 -9.42 11.88
CA ALA A 457 -21.00 -9.86 11.67
C ALA A 457 -21.16 -11.39 11.78
N ALA A 458 -20.10 -12.16 11.54
CA ALA A 458 -20.08 -13.61 11.71
C ALA A 458 -20.03 -14.06 13.19
N LEU A 459 -19.73 -13.17 14.13
CA LEU A 459 -19.70 -13.49 15.55
C LEU A 459 -21.12 -13.60 16.16
N PRO A 460 -21.31 -14.39 17.23
CA PRO A 460 -22.56 -14.41 17.99
C PRO A 460 -22.97 -13.02 18.48
N SER A 461 -24.28 -12.76 18.61
CA SER A 461 -24.78 -11.42 18.97
C SER A 461 -24.22 -10.89 20.28
N ALA A 462 -24.06 -11.73 21.30
CA ALA A 462 -23.47 -11.35 22.58
C ALA A 462 -21.99 -10.92 22.44
N ALA A 463 -21.23 -11.60 21.59
CA ALA A 463 -19.84 -11.24 21.32
C ALA A 463 -19.74 -9.89 20.60
N ARG A 464 -20.60 -9.64 19.62
CA ARG A 464 -20.66 -8.36 18.91
C ARG A 464 -20.97 -7.20 19.87
N GLN A 465 -21.96 -7.37 20.75
CA GLN A 465 -22.33 -6.34 21.73
C GLN A 465 -21.22 -6.07 22.75
N ALA A 466 -20.45 -7.10 23.15
CA ALA A 466 -19.33 -6.92 24.06
C ALA A 466 -18.16 -6.19 23.39
N ILE A 467 -17.89 -6.50 22.12
CA ILE A 467 -16.78 -5.92 21.34
C ILE A 467 -17.09 -4.48 20.92
N ASP A 468 -18.31 -4.20 20.46
CA ASP A 468 -18.72 -2.90 19.94
C ASP A 468 -20.04 -2.45 20.61
N PRO A 469 -19.99 -2.04 21.89
CA PRO A 469 -21.18 -1.71 22.66
C PRO A 469 -21.93 -0.47 22.13
N ASP A 470 -21.22 0.43 21.45
CA ASP A 470 -21.72 1.72 20.98
C ASP A 470 -22.16 1.71 19.49
N ASP A 471 -22.20 0.52 18.87
CA ASP A 471 -22.50 0.33 17.43
C ASP A 471 -21.63 1.21 16.51
N SER A 472 -20.34 1.28 16.81
CA SER A 472 -19.36 2.01 16.01
C SER A 472 -19.28 1.45 14.59
N PHE A 473 -19.31 0.13 14.42
CA PHE A 473 -19.32 -0.51 13.10
C PHE A 473 -20.60 -0.20 12.32
N GLY A 474 -21.76 -0.11 12.98
CA GLY A 474 -23.02 0.30 12.34
C GLY A 474 -22.93 1.72 11.77
N TYR A 475 -22.40 2.65 12.55
CA TYR A 475 -22.16 4.02 12.09
C TYR A 475 -21.13 4.09 10.96
N ILE A 476 -19.97 3.45 11.12
CA ILE A 476 -18.91 3.47 10.10
C ILE A 476 -19.44 2.86 8.81
N ARG A 477 -20.19 1.75 8.88
CA ARG A 477 -20.86 1.14 7.73
C ARG A 477 -21.73 2.14 6.98
N GLY A 478 -22.54 2.93 7.67
CA GLY A 478 -23.37 3.95 7.02
C GLY A 478 -22.54 4.99 6.25
N ARG A 479 -21.43 5.46 6.85
CA ARG A 479 -20.54 6.46 6.23
C ARG A 479 -19.74 5.89 5.05
N VAL A 480 -19.24 4.67 5.16
CA VAL A 480 -18.53 3.98 4.08
C VAL A 480 -19.46 3.66 2.92
N LEU A 481 -20.68 3.20 3.17
CA LEU A 481 -21.68 2.98 2.12
C LEU A 481 -21.98 4.27 1.35
N ALA A 482 -22.25 5.37 2.07
CA ALA A 482 -22.49 6.67 1.46
C ALA A 482 -21.29 7.13 0.60
N TYR A 483 -20.06 6.99 1.10
CA TYR A 483 -18.86 7.32 0.31
C TYR A 483 -18.78 6.50 -0.98
N VAL A 484 -18.91 5.17 -0.88
CA VAL A 484 -18.78 4.29 -2.05
C VAL A 484 -19.90 4.56 -3.06
N GLN A 485 -21.14 4.71 -2.61
CA GLN A 485 -22.30 4.91 -3.50
C GLN A 485 -22.35 6.32 -4.11
N ASP A 486 -22.16 7.36 -3.29
CA ASP A 486 -22.40 8.74 -3.71
C ASP A 486 -21.14 9.41 -4.29
N THR A 487 -19.94 8.90 -3.96
CA THR A 487 -18.66 9.49 -4.40
C THR A 487 -17.91 8.58 -5.38
N LEU A 488 -17.61 7.34 -5.01
CA LEU A 488 -16.82 6.46 -5.88
C LEU A 488 -17.62 5.99 -7.11
N MET A 489 -18.83 5.50 -6.90
CA MET A 489 -19.68 4.93 -7.94
C MET A 489 -20.31 5.97 -8.87
N SER A 490 -20.34 7.24 -8.46
CA SER A 490 -20.82 8.37 -9.27
C SER A 490 -19.72 8.97 -10.16
N ALA A 491 -18.47 8.56 -9.97
CA ALA A 491 -17.31 9.05 -10.68
C ALA A 491 -16.74 8.02 -11.68
N GLU A 492 -15.84 8.45 -12.56
CA GLU A 492 -15.12 7.56 -13.47
C GLU A 492 -14.25 6.60 -12.66
N MET A 493 -14.47 5.30 -12.83
CA MET A 493 -13.71 4.23 -12.20
C MET A 493 -12.85 3.50 -13.23
N ASN A 494 -11.66 3.05 -12.80
CA ASN A 494 -10.99 1.93 -13.47
C ASN A 494 -11.42 0.58 -12.86
N VAL A 495 -10.87 -0.50 -13.39
CA VAL A 495 -11.25 -1.87 -12.97
C VAL A 495 -10.92 -2.14 -11.50
N PHE A 496 -9.82 -1.60 -10.99
CA PHE A 496 -9.42 -1.82 -9.60
C PHE A 496 -10.34 -1.04 -8.65
N ASP A 497 -10.65 0.22 -8.97
CA ASP A 497 -11.64 1.02 -8.22
C ASP A 497 -13.00 0.29 -8.15
N ALA A 498 -13.47 -0.23 -9.29
CA ALA A 498 -14.72 -0.99 -9.37
C ALA A 498 -14.68 -2.28 -8.54
N ALA A 499 -13.53 -2.97 -8.50
CA ALA A 499 -13.36 -4.15 -7.65
C ALA A 499 -13.45 -3.79 -6.16
N LEU A 500 -12.78 -2.71 -5.74
CA LEU A 500 -12.83 -2.21 -4.36
C LEU A 500 -14.25 -1.80 -3.96
N ALA A 501 -14.97 -1.12 -4.85
CA ALA A 501 -16.37 -0.76 -4.65
C ALA A 501 -17.24 -2.00 -4.42
N LEU A 502 -17.12 -3.04 -5.25
CA LEU A 502 -17.89 -4.28 -5.08
C LEU A 502 -17.53 -5.04 -3.80
N ILE A 503 -16.26 -5.05 -3.39
CA ILE A 503 -15.85 -5.67 -2.12
C ILE A 503 -16.51 -4.95 -0.95
N ALA A 504 -16.44 -3.61 -0.92
CA ALA A 504 -17.08 -2.82 0.12
C ALA A 504 -18.60 -3.02 0.13
N LEU A 505 -19.27 -2.79 -1.00
CA LEU A 505 -20.73 -2.90 -1.10
C LEU A 505 -21.25 -4.30 -0.79
N GLY A 506 -20.55 -5.33 -1.28
CA GLY A 506 -20.92 -6.73 -1.10
C GLY A 506 -20.82 -7.18 0.36
N HIS A 507 -19.73 -6.83 1.05
CA HIS A 507 -19.58 -7.18 2.47
C HIS A 507 -20.47 -6.34 3.39
N LEU A 508 -20.72 -5.08 3.05
CA LEU A 508 -21.60 -4.20 3.83
C LEU A 508 -23.08 -4.44 3.55
N GLY A 509 -23.43 -5.37 2.64
CA GLY A 509 -24.82 -5.75 2.38
C GLY A 509 -25.64 -4.64 1.73
N ALA A 510 -25.05 -3.91 0.78
CA ALA A 510 -25.79 -2.98 -0.08
C ALA A 510 -26.71 -3.74 -1.05
N ASP A 511 -27.72 -3.06 -1.60
CA ASP A 511 -28.60 -3.64 -2.62
C ASP A 511 -27.81 -3.89 -3.93
N ALA A 512 -28.06 -5.04 -4.55
CA ALA A 512 -27.38 -5.46 -5.77
C ALA A 512 -27.60 -4.52 -6.96
N GLU A 513 -28.69 -3.74 -6.98
CA GLU A 513 -28.91 -2.70 -7.99
C GLU A 513 -27.78 -1.66 -8.03
N THR A 514 -27.21 -1.37 -6.86
CA THR A 514 -26.13 -0.40 -6.73
C THR A 514 -24.81 -0.88 -7.35
N PHE A 515 -24.69 -2.16 -7.72
CA PHE A 515 -23.45 -2.75 -8.24
C PHE A 515 -23.25 -2.47 -9.74
N THR A 516 -24.29 -2.00 -10.43
CA THR A 516 -24.36 -1.93 -11.90
C THR A 516 -23.17 -1.24 -12.54
N SER A 517 -22.77 -0.06 -12.05
CA SER A 517 -21.66 0.73 -12.63
C SER A 517 -20.31 -0.02 -12.54
N ALA A 518 -20.03 -0.63 -11.38
CA ALA A 518 -18.80 -1.38 -11.16
C ALA A 518 -18.78 -2.69 -11.96
N LEU A 519 -19.91 -3.40 -12.05
CA LEU A 519 -20.04 -4.59 -12.89
C LEU A 519 -19.81 -4.27 -14.37
N ASN A 520 -20.40 -3.17 -14.87
CA ASN A 520 -20.20 -2.73 -16.24
C ASN A 520 -18.75 -2.32 -16.52
N CYS A 521 -18.10 -1.62 -15.58
CA CYS A 521 -16.69 -1.29 -15.68
C CYS A 521 -15.84 -2.57 -15.82
N ILE A 522 -15.99 -3.53 -14.91
CA ILE A 522 -15.19 -4.76 -14.90
C ILE A 522 -15.43 -5.58 -16.17
N VAL A 523 -16.70 -5.86 -16.51
CA VAL A 523 -17.05 -6.70 -17.68
C VAL A 523 -16.61 -6.04 -18.99
N GLY A 524 -16.76 -4.71 -19.11
CA GLY A 524 -16.38 -3.97 -20.31
C GLY A 524 -14.88 -3.88 -20.56
N HIS A 525 -14.04 -4.15 -19.55
CA HIS A 525 -12.58 -4.02 -19.65
C HIS A 525 -11.83 -5.35 -19.60
N VAL A 526 -12.53 -6.49 -19.60
CA VAL A 526 -11.87 -7.81 -19.67
C VAL A 526 -11.01 -7.90 -20.93
N GLY A 527 -9.72 -8.21 -20.75
CA GLY A 527 -8.73 -8.29 -21.81
C GLY A 527 -7.80 -7.08 -21.90
N GLU A 528 -8.02 -6.02 -21.10
CA GLU A 528 -7.16 -4.83 -21.14
C GLU A 528 -5.70 -5.09 -20.72
N GLY A 529 -5.44 -6.20 -20.02
CA GLY A 529 -4.08 -6.65 -19.64
C GLY A 529 -3.31 -7.36 -20.75
N GLY A 530 -3.97 -7.66 -21.88
CA GLY A 530 -3.36 -8.34 -23.02
C GLY A 530 -2.76 -9.70 -22.64
N ARG A 531 -1.49 -9.92 -23.01
CA ARG A 531 -0.79 -11.20 -22.74
C ARG A 531 -0.40 -11.41 -21.27
N ARG A 532 -0.51 -10.38 -20.43
CA ARG A 532 -0.05 -10.43 -19.02
C ARG A 532 -1.14 -10.93 -18.07
N GLY A 533 -2.41 -10.81 -18.45
CA GLY A 533 -3.54 -11.19 -17.63
C GLY A 533 -4.84 -10.57 -18.14
N PRO A 534 -5.98 -10.86 -17.49
CA PRO A 534 -7.28 -10.32 -17.87
C PRO A 534 -7.34 -8.79 -17.76
N PHE A 535 -6.62 -8.21 -16.80
CA PHE A 535 -6.64 -6.78 -16.51
C PHE A 535 -5.22 -6.19 -16.42
N LYS A 536 -5.11 -4.87 -16.48
CA LYS A 536 -3.84 -4.18 -16.22
C LYS A 536 -3.45 -4.30 -14.75
N ALA A 537 -2.22 -3.90 -14.44
CA ALA A 537 -1.78 -3.72 -13.07
C ALA A 537 -2.18 -2.32 -12.58
N TYR A 538 -2.83 -2.24 -11.43
CA TYR A 538 -3.15 -0.99 -10.74
C TYR A 538 -2.51 -0.96 -9.35
N GLU A 539 -2.37 0.24 -8.81
CA GLU A 539 -1.89 0.53 -7.46
C GLU A 539 -2.80 -0.12 -6.42
N TRP A 540 -2.22 -1.06 -5.68
CA TRP A 540 -2.79 -1.64 -4.47
C TRP A 540 -2.17 -1.03 -3.21
N ASN A 541 -0.89 -0.66 -3.24
CA ASN A 541 -0.25 0.03 -2.13
C ASN A 541 0.60 1.19 -2.67
N LYS A 542 0.58 2.33 -1.96
CA LYS A 542 1.12 3.63 -2.37
C LYS A 542 2.30 4.14 -1.53
N MET A 543 2.87 3.34 -0.61
CA MET A 543 3.86 3.71 0.43
C MET A 543 4.48 5.12 0.28
N LYS A 544 4.16 6.08 1.15
CA LYS A 544 4.59 7.50 1.00
C LYS A 544 6.09 7.76 1.19
N THR A 545 6.80 6.95 1.99
CA THR A 545 8.22 7.13 2.32
C THR A 545 9.07 5.96 1.80
N PRO A 546 10.32 6.21 1.33
CA PRO A 546 11.04 7.49 1.22
C PRO A 546 10.59 8.39 0.05
N THR A 547 9.91 7.78 -0.93
CA THR A 547 9.15 8.39 -2.03
C THR A 547 7.97 7.47 -2.28
N ARG A 548 6.93 7.94 -2.98
CA ARG A 548 5.78 7.10 -3.35
C ARG A 548 6.23 5.81 -4.05
N ILE A 549 5.97 4.66 -3.44
CA ILE A 549 6.17 3.33 -4.04
C ILE A 549 4.80 2.77 -4.41
N VAL A 550 4.60 2.50 -5.70
CA VAL A 550 3.40 1.85 -6.20
C VAL A 550 3.64 0.35 -6.24
N VAL A 551 2.76 -0.41 -5.58
CA VAL A 551 2.77 -1.87 -5.57
C VAL A 551 1.48 -2.38 -6.20
N GLY A 552 1.58 -3.40 -7.06
CA GLY A 552 0.43 -4.00 -7.72
C GLY A 552 0.82 -5.11 -8.69
N GLY A 553 -0.09 -5.47 -9.58
CA GLY A 553 0.14 -6.48 -10.59
C GLY A 553 -1.13 -6.90 -11.34
N PRO A 554 -1.00 -7.54 -12.52
CA PRO A 554 -2.14 -8.12 -13.20
C PRO A 554 -2.82 -9.20 -12.35
N GLU A 555 -2.04 -10.00 -11.63
CA GLU A 555 -2.54 -10.98 -10.68
C GLU A 555 -3.24 -10.34 -9.48
N VAL A 556 -2.68 -9.27 -8.91
CA VAL A 556 -3.34 -8.50 -7.83
C VAL A 556 -4.71 -8.00 -8.29
N THR A 557 -4.77 -7.36 -9.46
CA THR A 557 -6.05 -6.86 -10.01
C THR A 557 -7.04 -8.00 -10.24
N SER A 558 -6.57 -9.14 -10.74
CA SER A 558 -7.42 -10.33 -10.92
C SER A 558 -7.95 -10.88 -9.60
N ALA A 559 -7.16 -10.87 -8.53
CA ALA A 559 -7.57 -11.29 -7.20
C ALA A 559 -8.68 -10.39 -6.63
N PHE A 560 -8.51 -9.07 -6.71
CA PHE A 560 -9.52 -8.12 -6.24
C PHE A 560 -10.81 -8.18 -7.07
N VAL A 561 -10.70 -8.25 -8.40
CA VAL A 561 -11.88 -8.44 -9.27
C VAL A 561 -12.62 -9.73 -8.92
N LEU A 562 -11.88 -10.83 -8.72
CA LEU A 562 -12.47 -12.10 -8.34
C LEU A 562 -13.27 -11.99 -7.04
N MET A 563 -12.67 -11.41 -5.99
CA MET A 563 -13.32 -11.22 -4.69
C MET A 563 -14.59 -10.35 -4.82
N GLY A 564 -14.49 -9.20 -5.50
CA GLY A 564 -15.64 -8.30 -5.70
C GLY A 564 -16.78 -8.96 -6.48
N LEU A 565 -16.47 -9.67 -7.56
CA LEU A 565 -17.48 -10.37 -8.36
C LEU A 565 -18.08 -11.57 -7.61
N ALA A 566 -17.32 -12.28 -6.78
CA ALA A 566 -17.83 -13.37 -5.96
C ALA A 566 -18.91 -12.86 -4.97
N LEU A 567 -18.68 -11.71 -4.35
CA LEU A 567 -19.65 -11.05 -3.48
C LEU A 567 -20.88 -10.55 -4.25
N ALA A 568 -20.68 -9.89 -5.38
CA ALA A 568 -21.76 -9.43 -6.24
C ALA A 568 -22.67 -10.59 -6.67
N ARG A 569 -22.05 -11.69 -7.12
CA ARG A 569 -22.75 -12.93 -7.50
C ARG A 569 -23.58 -13.48 -6.34
N LYS A 570 -23.03 -13.53 -5.13
CA LYS A 570 -23.74 -14.02 -3.94
C LYS A 570 -25.01 -13.20 -3.67
N ALA A 571 -24.90 -11.88 -3.68
CA ALA A 571 -26.03 -10.98 -3.46
C ALA A 571 -27.12 -11.13 -4.55
N MET A 572 -26.73 -11.19 -5.82
CA MET A 572 -27.66 -11.35 -6.94
C MET A 572 -28.41 -12.69 -6.87
N ARG A 573 -27.74 -13.79 -6.50
CA ARG A 573 -28.39 -15.11 -6.35
C ARG A 573 -29.39 -15.17 -5.19
N GLN A 574 -29.09 -14.50 -4.08
CA GLN A 574 -30.01 -14.41 -2.93
C GLN A 574 -31.30 -13.67 -3.28
N ARG A 575 -31.25 -12.73 -4.23
CA ARG A 575 -32.42 -12.00 -4.72
C ARG A 575 -33.28 -12.83 -5.68
N THR A 576 -32.68 -13.66 -6.54
CA THR A 576 -33.44 -14.56 -7.44
C THR A 576 -34.09 -15.76 -6.75
N GLY A 577 -33.68 -16.06 -5.50
CA GLY A 577 -34.27 -17.13 -4.69
C GLY A 577 -35.32 -16.66 -3.67
N ARG A 578 -35.58 -15.35 -3.61
CA ARG A 578 -36.75 -14.74 -2.97
C ARG A 578 -37.76 -14.39 -4.05
#